data_AF-A0A231PEQ6-F1
#
_entry.id   AF-A0A231PEQ6-F1
#
_cell.length_a   1.000
_cell.length_b   1.000
_cell.length_c   1.000
_cell.angle_alpha   90.00
_cell.angle_beta   90.00
_cell.angle_gamma   90.00
#
_symmetry.space_group_name_H-M   'P 1'
#
loop_
_entity.id
_entity.type
_entity.pdbx_description
1 polymer ?
#
loop_
_entity_poly.entity_id
_entity_poly.type
_entity_poly.pdbx_seq_one_letter_code
_entity_poly.pdbx_strand_id
1 'polypeptide(L)'
;MTVIPAGSFAKDWTAFTGLSGDRILFYSATRGGGVVCSVDDDNTIEDVTVIPPGSFANDWTEVTALSGDRILFYGKSKGRGVVCSIDDGNNIEDVTVIPPGSFAKDWTEIAGLSGDRILFYSATRAGGVVCSIDDDNTIEDVTVIPPGSFANDWTQITAVSGDRILFYGKSKGRGVVCSIDDHNTIEDVTVIPPGSFAKDWTEVSALRPPEGHVRIGRSAAELHHA
;
A
#
# COMPACT_ATOMS: atom_id res chain seq x y z
N MET A 1 -6.65 -15.64 -26.61
CA MET A 1 -7.19 -14.83 -25.49
C MET A 1 -7.89 -15.79 -24.56
N THR A 2 -7.31 -16.06 -23.39
CA THR A 2 -7.98 -16.84 -22.34
C THR A 2 -9.01 -15.91 -21.71
N VAL A 3 -10.29 -16.26 -21.82
CA VAL A 3 -11.36 -15.52 -21.15
C VAL A 3 -11.53 -16.16 -19.78
N ILE A 4 -11.29 -15.41 -18.71
CA ILE A 4 -11.64 -15.84 -17.36
C ILE A 4 -13.16 -15.76 -17.24
N PRO A 5 -13.88 -16.87 -17.00
CA PRO A 5 -15.34 -16.85 -16.91
C PRO A 5 -15.86 -15.92 -15.81
N ALA A 6 -17.00 -15.29 -16.06
CA ALA A 6 -17.70 -14.55 -15.01
C ALA A 6 -18.04 -15.51 -13.85
N GLY A 7 -17.64 -15.14 -12.63
CA GLY A 7 -17.84 -15.96 -11.43
C GLY A 7 -16.64 -16.83 -11.02
N SER A 8 -15.50 -16.73 -11.71
CA SER A 8 -14.24 -17.38 -11.28
C SER A 8 -13.66 -16.84 -9.97
N PHE A 9 -14.09 -15.66 -9.53
CA PHE A 9 -13.69 -15.04 -8.26
C PHE A 9 -14.91 -14.80 -7.37
N ALA A 10 -14.69 -14.83 -6.05
CA ALA A 10 -15.70 -14.38 -5.09
C ALA A 10 -16.03 -12.90 -5.34
N LYS A 11 -17.29 -12.53 -5.12
CA LYS A 11 -17.82 -11.20 -5.47
C LYS A 11 -17.69 -10.17 -4.35
N ASP A 12 -17.20 -10.58 -3.19
CA ASP A 12 -17.21 -9.78 -1.97
C ASP A 12 -15.82 -9.34 -1.51
N TRP A 13 -14.78 -9.56 -2.33
CA TRP A 13 -13.48 -8.97 -2.11
C TRP A 13 -13.57 -7.46 -2.22
N THR A 14 -13.08 -6.77 -1.19
CA THR A 14 -13.11 -5.30 -1.11
C THR A 14 -11.72 -4.68 -1.24
N ALA A 15 -10.68 -5.46 -1.00
CA ALA A 15 -9.29 -5.08 -1.26
C ALA A 15 -8.46 -6.33 -1.55
N PHE A 16 -7.33 -6.14 -2.22
CA PHE A 16 -6.27 -7.14 -2.32
C PHE A 16 -4.93 -6.42 -2.27
N THR A 17 -3.89 -7.12 -1.82
CA THR A 17 -2.53 -6.56 -1.84
C THR A 17 -1.51 -7.65 -2.08
N GLY A 18 -0.46 -7.29 -2.83
CA GLY A 18 0.63 -8.21 -3.15
C GLY A 18 1.59 -8.34 -1.97
N LEU A 19 2.02 -9.56 -1.73
CA LEU A 19 3.00 -9.96 -0.74
C LEU A 19 4.24 -10.50 -1.50
N SER A 20 5.32 -10.75 -0.77
CA SER A 20 6.54 -11.36 -1.27
C SER A 20 6.29 -12.78 -1.78
N GLY A 21 7.13 -13.23 -2.73
CA GLY A 21 7.04 -14.58 -3.29
C GLY A 21 5.74 -14.86 -4.06
N ASP A 22 5.26 -13.87 -4.82
CA ASP A 22 4.01 -13.96 -5.61
C ASP A 22 2.78 -14.33 -4.78
N ARG A 23 2.84 -14.04 -3.48
CA ARG A 23 1.71 -14.18 -2.57
C ARG A 23 0.75 -12.99 -2.70
N ILE A 24 -0.52 -13.25 -2.44
CA ILE A 24 -1.58 -12.23 -2.50
C ILE A 24 -2.47 -12.41 -1.28
N LEU A 25 -2.75 -11.32 -0.56
CA LEU A 25 -3.86 -11.26 0.38
C LEU A 25 -5.09 -10.71 -0.33
N PHE A 26 -6.20 -11.44 -0.23
CA PHE A 26 -7.55 -10.95 -0.53
C PHE A 26 -8.30 -10.67 0.78
N TYR A 27 -8.93 -9.49 0.88
CA TYR A 27 -9.69 -9.07 2.05
C TYR A 27 -11.15 -8.78 1.70
N SER A 28 -12.07 -9.23 2.56
CA SER A 28 -13.50 -8.91 2.48
C SER A 28 -13.94 -8.17 3.74
N ALA A 29 -14.25 -6.87 3.57
CA ALA A 29 -14.83 -6.06 4.65
C ALA A 29 -16.21 -6.54 5.07
N THR A 30 -16.96 -7.20 4.17
CA THR A 30 -18.29 -7.71 4.51
C THR A 30 -18.18 -8.91 5.47
N ARG A 31 -17.20 -9.79 5.26
CA ARG A 31 -16.97 -10.98 6.11
C ARG A 31 -16.07 -10.70 7.31
N GLY A 32 -15.24 -9.67 7.25
CA GLY A 32 -14.13 -9.51 8.20
C GLY A 32 -13.17 -10.68 8.11
N GLY A 33 -12.88 -11.14 6.89
CA GLY A 33 -12.06 -12.33 6.63
C GLY A 33 -11.30 -12.18 5.32
N GLY A 34 -10.54 -13.21 4.95
CA GLY A 34 -9.59 -13.11 3.85
C GLY A 34 -9.16 -14.46 3.29
N VAL A 35 -8.28 -14.40 2.30
CA VAL A 35 -7.51 -15.54 1.79
C VAL A 35 -6.10 -15.05 1.50
N VAL A 36 -5.09 -15.81 1.92
CA VAL A 36 -3.72 -15.68 1.41
C VAL A 36 -3.44 -16.87 0.51
N CYS A 37 -2.82 -16.64 -0.64
CA CYS A 37 -2.40 -17.69 -1.57
C CYS A 37 -1.16 -17.26 -2.36
N SER A 38 -0.42 -18.21 -2.91
CA SER A 38 0.67 -17.99 -3.87
C SER A 38 0.19 -18.22 -5.30
N VAL A 39 0.86 -17.57 -6.26
CA VAL A 39 0.73 -17.87 -7.69
C VAL A 39 2.03 -18.52 -8.16
N ASP A 40 1.96 -19.76 -8.64
CA ASP A 40 3.14 -20.49 -9.14
C ASP A 40 3.52 -20.03 -10.57
N ASP A 41 4.71 -20.41 -11.03
CA ASP A 41 5.28 -20.07 -12.35
C ASP A 41 4.37 -20.51 -13.52
N ASP A 42 3.56 -21.56 -13.31
CA ASP A 42 2.60 -22.04 -14.29
C ASP A 42 1.24 -21.30 -14.26
N ASN A 43 1.13 -20.25 -13.43
CA ASN A 43 -0.06 -19.43 -13.17
C ASN A 43 -1.20 -20.16 -12.44
N THR A 44 -0.88 -21.21 -11.68
CA THR A 44 -1.82 -21.85 -10.77
C THR A 44 -1.82 -21.18 -9.39
N ILE A 45 -2.92 -21.32 -8.65
CA ILE A 45 -3.05 -20.82 -7.28
C ILE A 45 -2.71 -21.96 -6.32
N GLU A 46 -1.75 -21.72 -5.43
CA GLU A 46 -1.28 -22.68 -4.42
C GLU A 46 -1.29 -22.09 -3.01
N ASP A 47 -0.94 -22.91 -2.01
CA ASP A 47 -0.81 -22.56 -0.59
C ASP A 47 -1.98 -21.76 0.01
N VAL A 48 -3.19 -22.06 -0.45
CA VAL A 48 -4.40 -21.32 -0.07
C VAL A 48 -4.71 -21.47 1.41
N THR A 49 -4.61 -20.37 2.14
CA THR A 49 -4.99 -20.27 3.55
C THR A 49 -6.18 -19.33 3.71
N VAL A 50 -7.27 -19.88 4.24
CA VAL A 50 -8.50 -19.12 4.50
C VAL A 50 -8.39 -18.44 5.85
N ILE A 51 -8.54 -17.12 5.86
CA ILE A 51 -8.70 -16.33 7.08
C ILE A 51 -10.21 -16.29 7.41
N PRO A 52 -10.65 -16.90 8.53
CA PRO A 52 -12.08 -17.03 8.83
C PRO A 52 -12.83 -15.69 8.91
N PRO A 53 -14.15 -15.68 8.66
CA PRO A 53 -14.98 -14.52 8.93
C PRO A 53 -14.87 -14.07 10.40
N GLY A 54 -14.77 -12.76 10.62
CA GLY A 54 -14.59 -12.15 11.94
C GLY A 54 -13.15 -12.04 12.44
N SER A 55 -12.15 -12.54 11.68
CA SER A 55 -10.72 -12.34 12.00
C SER A 55 -10.26 -10.90 11.84
N PHE A 56 -10.86 -10.15 10.91
CA PHE A 56 -10.65 -8.72 10.71
C PHE A 56 -11.88 -7.92 11.13
N ALA A 57 -11.66 -6.63 11.45
CA ALA A 57 -12.76 -5.69 11.54
C ALA A 57 -13.34 -5.39 10.15
N ASN A 58 -14.63 -5.06 10.11
CA ASN A 58 -15.38 -4.83 8.87
C ASN A 58 -15.31 -3.38 8.35
N ASP A 59 -14.56 -2.50 9.02
CA ASP A 59 -14.54 -1.05 8.74
C ASP A 59 -13.18 -0.55 8.20
N TRP A 60 -12.32 -1.46 7.74
CA TRP A 60 -11.11 -1.10 7.00
C TRP A 60 -11.50 -0.56 5.62
N THR A 61 -11.03 0.65 5.33
CA THR A 61 -11.30 1.36 4.08
C THR A 61 -10.13 1.27 3.11
N GLU A 62 -8.91 1.08 3.62
CA GLU A 62 -7.69 0.89 2.82
C GLU A 62 -6.88 -0.26 3.41
N VAL A 63 -6.27 -1.07 2.54
CA VAL A 63 -5.38 -2.17 2.90
C VAL A 63 -4.19 -2.10 1.95
N THR A 64 -2.98 -1.93 2.49
CA THR A 64 -1.77 -1.75 1.68
C THR A 64 -0.63 -2.61 2.23
N ALA A 65 0.08 -3.30 1.35
CA ALA A 65 1.29 -4.01 1.69
C ALA A 65 2.42 -3.01 1.96
N LEU A 66 3.27 -3.38 2.91
CA LEU A 66 4.52 -2.74 3.23
C LEU A 66 5.66 -3.72 2.94
N SER A 67 6.87 -3.43 3.40
CA SER A 67 8.01 -4.32 3.20
C SER A 67 7.89 -5.58 4.07
N GLY A 68 8.41 -6.71 3.58
CA GLY A 68 8.48 -7.96 4.36
C GLY A 68 7.13 -8.53 4.79
N ASP A 69 6.12 -8.48 3.91
CA ASP A 69 4.77 -9.03 4.16
C ASP A 69 4.02 -8.40 5.31
N ARG A 70 4.48 -7.24 5.75
CA ARG A 70 3.74 -6.37 6.65
C ARG A 70 2.62 -5.69 5.88
N ILE A 71 1.51 -5.43 6.57
CA ILE A 71 0.29 -4.90 5.98
C ILE A 71 -0.24 -3.82 6.91
N LEU A 72 -0.56 -2.65 6.35
CA LEU A 72 -1.33 -1.62 7.04
C LEU A 72 -2.80 -1.72 6.63
N PHE A 73 -3.66 -1.90 7.63
CA PHE A 73 -5.10 -1.69 7.52
C PHE A 73 -5.44 -0.30 8.07
N TYR A 74 -6.14 0.53 7.31
CA TYR A 74 -6.61 1.84 7.74
C TYR A 74 -8.13 1.94 7.74
N GLY A 75 -8.69 2.48 8.82
CA GLY A 75 -10.13 2.67 9.01
C GLY A 75 -10.50 4.14 9.13
N LYS A 76 -11.04 4.71 8.05
CA LYS A 76 -11.38 6.13 7.92
C LYS A 76 -12.34 6.67 8.98
N SER A 77 -13.38 5.92 9.33
CA SER A 77 -14.45 6.36 10.25
C SER A 77 -13.92 6.76 11.64
N LYS A 78 -12.92 6.01 12.12
CA LYS A 78 -12.31 6.18 13.44
C LYS A 78 -10.93 6.83 13.37
N GLY A 79 -10.30 6.89 12.19
CA GLY A 79 -8.92 7.34 12.06
C GLY A 79 -7.99 6.40 12.85
N ARG A 80 -8.15 5.10 12.63
CA ARG A 80 -7.43 4.02 13.32
C ARG A 80 -6.72 3.13 12.31
N GLY A 81 -5.80 2.29 12.76
CA GLY A 81 -5.21 1.28 11.90
C GLY A 81 -4.76 0.03 12.65
N VAL A 82 -4.26 -0.93 11.89
CA VAL A 82 -3.55 -2.11 12.38
C VAL A 82 -2.38 -2.35 11.45
N VAL A 83 -1.21 -2.63 12.02
CA VAL A 83 -0.08 -3.20 11.30
C VAL A 83 0.04 -4.65 11.74
N CYS A 84 0.26 -5.56 10.80
CA CYS A 84 0.55 -6.97 11.07
C CYS A 84 1.41 -7.53 9.94
N SER A 85 2.03 -8.69 10.14
CA SER A 85 2.75 -9.45 9.11
C SER A 85 2.01 -10.74 8.74
N ILE A 86 2.36 -11.29 7.58
CA ILE A 86 1.96 -12.63 7.16
C ILE A 86 3.20 -13.53 7.14
N ASP A 87 3.20 -14.55 8.01
CA ASP A 87 4.30 -15.51 8.11
C ASP A 87 4.40 -16.40 6.85
N ASP A 88 5.47 -17.20 6.73
CA ASP A 88 5.66 -18.14 5.62
C ASP A 88 4.57 -19.23 5.55
N GLY A 89 3.87 -19.47 6.66
CA GLY A 89 2.73 -20.38 6.77
C GLY A 89 1.39 -19.72 6.45
N ASN A 90 1.38 -18.50 5.93
CA ASN A 90 0.21 -17.69 5.60
C ASN A 90 -0.69 -17.32 6.81
N ASN A 91 -0.11 -17.28 8.01
CA ASN A 91 -0.76 -16.84 9.25
C ASN A 91 -0.48 -15.37 9.54
N ILE A 92 -1.43 -14.71 10.21
CA ILE A 92 -1.25 -13.33 10.68
C ILE A 92 -0.45 -13.35 11.98
N GLU A 93 0.61 -12.53 12.04
CA GLU A 93 1.41 -12.32 13.24
C GLU A 93 1.78 -10.83 13.45
N ASP A 94 2.54 -10.55 14.52
CA ASP A 94 3.05 -9.21 14.89
C ASP A 94 2.00 -8.08 14.82
N VAL A 95 0.82 -8.35 15.38
CA VAL A 95 -0.32 -7.44 15.31
C VAL A 95 -0.16 -6.27 16.26
N THR A 96 0.01 -5.08 15.72
CA THR A 96 0.01 -3.81 16.45
C THR A 96 -1.22 -2.98 16.11
N VAL A 97 -2.01 -2.64 17.13
CA VAL A 97 -3.20 -1.80 16.98
C VAL A 97 -2.84 -0.34 17.10
N ILE A 98 -3.16 0.45 16.07
CA ILE A 98 -3.08 1.90 16.08
C ILE A 98 -4.45 2.45 16.49
N PRO A 99 -4.57 3.11 17.66
CA PRO A 99 -5.86 3.44 18.25
C PRO A 99 -6.67 4.48 17.44
N PRO A 100 -7.99 4.60 17.69
CA PRO A 100 -8.81 5.66 17.10
C PRO A 100 -8.26 7.06 17.37
N GLY A 101 -8.24 7.89 16.33
CA GLY A 101 -7.75 9.27 16.39
C GLY A 101 -6.27 9.43 16.07
N SER A 102 -5.51 8.34 15.90
CA SER A 102 -4.11 8.40 15.48
C SER A 102 -3.92 8.87 14.04
N PHE A 103 -4.87 8.56 13.15
CA PHE A 103 -4.86 9.02 11.76
C PHE A 103 -5.95 10.06 11.51
N ALA A 104 -5.70 10.94 10.52
CA ALA A 104 -6.76 11.74 9.93
C ALA A 104 -7.85 10.82 9.34
N LYS A 105 -9.09 11.34 9.28
CA LYS A 105 -10.29 10.59 8.85
C LYS A 105 -10.66 10.85 7.39
N ASP A 106 -9.74 11.41 6.62
CA ASP A 106 -10.01 11.89 5.27
C ASP A 106 -9.02 11.37 4.23
N TRP A 107 -8.14 10.43 4.60
CA TRP A 107 -7.30 9.74 3.64
C TRP A 107 -8.20 9.01 2.63
N THR A 108 -7.84 9.15 1.36
CA THR A 108 -8.57 8.60 0.21
C THR A 108 -7.74 7.59 -0.56
N GLU A 109 -6.41 7.64 -0.43
CA GLU A 109 -5.48 6.67 -1.02
C GLU A 109 -4.30 6.52 -0.07
N ILE A 110 -3.77 5.29 0.03
CA ILE A 110 -2.59 4.97 0.82
C ILE A 110 -1.69 4.02 0.01
N ALA A 111 -0.44 4.40 -0.18
CA ALA A 111 0.55 3.58 -0.86
C ALA A 111 1.71 3.23 0.07
N GLY A 112 1.95 1.95 0.30
CA GLY A 112 3.21 1.45 0.86
C GLY A 112 4.34 1.54 -0.16
N LEU A 113 5.49 2.02 0.29
CA LEU A 113 6.72 2.24 -0.48
C LEU A 113 7.86 1.36 0.09
N SER A 114 9.09 1.55 -0.40
CA SER A 114 10.24 0.80 0.12
C SER A 114 10.54 1.11 1.58
N GLY A 115 11.03 0.11 2.30
CA GLY A 115 11.48 0.26 3.68
C GLY A 115 10.38 0.76 4.60
N ASP A 116 9.15 0.29 4.35
CA ASP A 116 7.96 0.61 5.15
C ASP A 116 7.58 2.09 5.21
N ARG A 117 8.10 2.88 4.28
CA ARG A 117 7.61 4.22 4.03
C ARG A 117 6.21 4.17 3.43
N ILE A 118 5.36 5.12 3.78
CA ILE A 118 3.96 5.18 3.38
C ILE A 118 3.62 6.59 2.94
N LEU A 119 2.95 6.71 1.79
CA LEU A 119 2.27 7.94 1.39
C LEU A 119 0.78 7.83 1.69
N PHE A 120 0.27 8.74 2.52
CA PHE A 120 -1.14 9.00 2.68
C PHE A 120 -1.55 10.21 1.85
N TYR A 121 -2.63 10.11 1.09
CA TYR A 121 -3.18 11.20 0.27
C TYR A 121 -4.64 11.46 0.60
N SER A 122 -5.02 12.75 0.64
CA SER A 122 -6.40 13.20 0.77
C SER A 122 -6.80 14.03 -0.44
N ALA A 123 -7.75 13.51 -1.22
CA ALA A 123 -8.37 14.25 -2.31
C ALA A 123 -9.10 15.50 -1.81
N THR A 124 -9.68 15.47 -0.60
CA THR A 124 -10.39 16.62 -0.03
C THR A 124 -9.46 17.79 0.28
N ARG A 125 -8.27 17.50 0.81
CA ARG A 125 -7.25 18.52 1.12
C ARG A 125 -6.32 18.82 -0.05
N ALA A 126 -6.28 17.93 -1.05
CA ALA A 126 -5.26 17.94 -2.10
C ALA A 126 -3.85 18.00 -1.49
N GLY A 127 -3.63 17.18 -0.46
CA GLY A 127 -2.40 17.14 0.34
C GLY A 127 -2.16 15.74 0.90
N GLY A 128 -1.11 15.57 1.70
CA GLY A 128 -0.65 14.24 2.09
C GLY A 128 0.17 14.21 3.37
N VAL A 129 0.59 13.01 3.75
CA VAL A 129 1.65 12.75 4.72
C VAL A 129 2.51 11.63 4.17
N VAL A 130 3.82 11.78 4.28
CA VAL A 130 4.77 10.67 4.14
C VAL A 130 5.32 10.35 5.52
N CYS A 131 5.35 9.08 5.89
CA CYS A 131 5.93 8.60 7.15
C CYS A 131 6.49 7.20 6.95
N SER A 132 7.17 6.66 7.96
CA SER A 132 7.64 5.26 7.96
C SER A 132 7.03 4.50 9.14
N ILE A 133 7.04 3.18 9.07
CA ILE A 133 6.71 2.30 10.19
C ILE A 133 7.95 1.51 10.57
N ASP A 134 8.44 1.70 11.79
CA ASP A 134 9.62 1.00 12.31
C ASP A 134 9.37 -0.49 12.59
N ASP A 135 10.39 -1.19 13.07
CA ASP A 135 10.32 -2.63 13.36
C ASP A 135 9.38 -2.96 14.54
N ASP A 136 9.08 -1.99 15.41
CA ASP A 136 8.12 -2.12 16.52
C ASP A 136 6.69 -1.74 16.10
N ASN A 137 6.44 -1.57 14.81
CA ASN A 137 5.18 -1.11 14.21
C ASN A 137 4.74 0.29 14.68
N THR A 138 5.69 1.16 14.99
CA THR A 138 5.47 2.56 15.38
C THR A 138 5.69 3.51 14.20
N ILE A 139 4.85 4.55 14.12
CA ILE A 139 4.96 5.57 13.05
C ILE A 139 6.11 6.55 13.38
N GLU A 140 7.02 6.73 12.43
CA GLU A 140 8.15 7.66 12.51
C GLU A 140 8.32 8.51 11.23
N ASP A 141 9.31 9.39 11.22
CA ASP A 141 9.71 10.21 10.05
C ASP A 141 8.58 10.99 9.37
N VAL A 142 7.62 11.48 10.16
CA VAL A 142 6.41 12.12 9.64
C VAL A 142 6.72 13.45 8.96
N THR A 143 6.45 13.53 7.66
CA THR A 143 6.52 14.73 6.84
C THR A 143 5.14 15.07 6.27
N VAL A 144 4.66 16.27 6.57
CA VAL A 144 3.35 16.74 6.09
C VAL A 144 3.50 17.39 4.73
N ILE A 145 2.70 16.94 3.77
CA ILE A 145 2.52 17.59 2.47
C ILE A 145 1.31 18.54 2.58
N PRO A 146 1.52 19.87 2.51
CA PRO A 146 0.47 20.85 2.78
C PRO A 146 -0.78 20.67 1.90
N PRO A 147 -1.96 21.13 2.37
CA PRO A 147 -3.16 21.21 1.52
C PRO A 147 -2.90 22.04 0.26
N GLY A 148 -3.37 21.57 -0.89
CA GLY A 148 -3.18 22.22 -2.19
C GLY A 148 -1.87 21.87 -2.91
N SER A 149 -0.98 21.06 -2.30
CA SER A 149 0.26 20.61 -2.94
C SER A 149 0.03 19.58 -4.05
N PHE A 150 -1.07 18.83 -3.99
CA PHE A 150 -1.49 17.90 -5.03
C PHE A 150 -2.69 18.41 -5.81
N ALA A 151 -3.00 17.75 -6.93
CA ALA A 151 -4.34 17.82 -7.48
C ALA A 151 -5.32 17.02 -6.60
N ASN A 152 -6.61 17.34 -6.68
CA ASN A 152 -7.68 16.71 -5.90
C ASN A 152 -8.42 15.58 -6.65
N ASP A 153 -7.98 15.25 -7.87
CA ASP A 153 -8.66 14.31 -8.77
C ASP A 153 -7.88 13.00 -8.97
N TRP A 154 -6.86 12.74 -8.15
CA TRP A 154 -6.23 11.43 -8.07
C TRP A 154 -7.19 10.44 -7.44
N THR A 155 -7.36 9.31 -8.12
CA THR A 155 -8.32 8.26 -7.76
C THR A 155 -7.67 6.92 -7.50
N GLN A 156 -6.37 6.77 -7.77
CA GLN A 156 -5.54 5.63 -7.41
C GLN A 156 -4.11 6.13 -7.24
N ILE A 157 -3.42 5.65 -6.20
CA ILE A 157 -2.00 5.90 -5.98
C ILE A 157 -1.33 4.59 -5.60
N THR A 158 -0.28 4.21 -6.32
CA THR A 158 0.42 2.94 -6.08
C THR A 158 1.92 3.12 -6.24
N ALA A 159 2.71 2.40 -5.45
CA ALA A 159 4.14 2.26 -5.68
C ALA A 159 4.36 1.44 -6.96
N VAL A 160 5.23 1.90 -7.85
CA VAL A 160 5.62 1.16 -9.05
C VAL A 160 6.95 0.43 -8.89
N SER A 161 7.85 0.94 -8.06
CA SER A 161 9.13 0.32 -7.69
C SER A 161 9.79 1.17 -6.61
N GLY A 162 10.09 0.58 -5.45
CA GLY A 162 10.67 1.29 -4.31
C GLY A 162 9.84 2.52 -3.94
N ASP A 163 10.48 3.68 -3.92
CA ASP A 163 9.86 4.98 -3.63
C ASP A 163 9.28 5.69 -4.86
N ARG A 164 9.27 5.04 -6.03
CA ARG A 164 8.63 5.58 -7.23
C ARG A 164 7.14 5.28 -7.20
N ILE A 165 6.33 6.30 -7.45
CA ILE A 165 4.88 6.28 -7.28
C ILE A 165 4.21 6.64 -8.60
N LEU A 166 3.10 5.96 -8.93
CA LEU A 166 2.15 6.37 -9.96
C LEU A 166 0.88 6.91 -9.30
N PHE A 167 0.55 8.14 -9.65
CA PHE A 167 -0.77 8.74 -9.41
C PHE A 167 -1.61 8.58 -10.68
N TYR A 168 -2.82 8.07 -10.56
CA TYR A 168 -3.78 7.96 -11.66
C TYR A 168 -5.06 8.73 -11.35
N GLY A 169 -5.52 9.51 -12.34
CA GLY A 169 -6.75 10.31 -12.24
C GLY A 169 -7.74 9.94 -13.34
N LYS A 170 -8.76 9.14 -13.00
CA LYS A 170 -9.71 8.57 -13.96
C LYS A 170 -10.52 9.61 -14.74
N SER A 171 -10.87 10.74 -14.10
CA SER A 171 -11.72 11.78 -14.69
C SER A 171 -11.14 12.33 -16.00
N LYS A 172 -9.81 12.42 -16.07
CA LYS A 172 -9.08 12.91 -17.23
C LYS A 172 -8.30 11.82 -17.96
N GLY A 173 -8.19 10.61 -17.40
CA GLY A 173 -7.32 9.56 -17.93
C GLY A 173 -5.86 10.04 -17.96
N ARG A 174 -5.40 10.61 -16.85
CA ARG A 174 -4.06 11.22 -16.71
C ARG A 174 -3.29 10.58 -15.57
N GLY A 175 -2.01 10.84 -15.50
CA GLY A 175 -1.20 10.42 -14.36
C GLY A 175 -0.02 11.32 -14.06
N VAL A 176 0.66 11.01 -12.97
CA VAL A 176 1.99 11.53 -12.63
C VAL A 176 2.81 10.35 -12.13
N VAL A 177 4.05 10.26 -12.59
CA VAL A 177 5.08 9.41 -11.98
C VAL A 177 6.06 10.31 -11.26
N CYS A 178 6.39 9.99 -10.02
CA CYS A 178 7.38 10.73 -9.22
C CYS A 178 8.10 9.77 -8.26
N SER A 179 9.09 10.25 -7.53
CA SER A 179 9.70 9.52 -6.41
C SER A 179 9.61 10.31 -5.12
N ILE A 180 9.83 9.62 -4.00
CA ILE A 180 10.06 10.21 -2.68
C ILE A 180 11.53 10.06 -2.32
N ASP A 181 12.19 11.16 -2.03
CA ASP A 181 13.59 11.19 -1.62
C ASP A 181 13.78 10.76 -0.15
N ASP A 182 15.03 10.73 0.33
CA ASP A 182 15.36 10.35 1.71
C ASP A 182 14.80 11.33 2.76
N HIS A 183 14.38 12.54 2.37
CA HIS A 183 13.77 13.54 3.24
C HIS A 183 12.25 13.59 3.10
N ASN A 184 11.64 12.53 2.57
CA ASN A 184 10.20 12.44 2.36
C ASN A 184 9.63 13.56 1.45
N THR A 185 10.45 14.05 0.52
CA THR A 185 10.11 15.08 -0.46
C THR A 185 9.86 14.46 -1.83
N ILE A 186 8.90 15.00 -2.57
CA ILE A 186 8.59 14.56 -3.93
C ILE A 186 9.62 15.09 -4.92
N GLU A 187 10.16 14.22 -5.75
CA GLU A 187 11.11 14.54 -6.82
C GLU A 187 10.81 13.76 -8.12
N ASP A 188 11.63 13.97 -9.15
CA ASP A 188 11.57 13.28 -10.45
C ASP A 188 10.17 13.21 -11.09
N VAL A 189 9.45 14.33 -11.01
CA VAL A 189 8.06 14.43 -11.45
C VAL A 189 7.95 14.41 -12.97
N THR A 190 7.29 13.36 -13.49
CA THR A 190 6.92 13.21 -14.89
C THR A 190 5.40 13.22 -15.02
N VAL A 191 4.86 14.15 -15.82
CA VAL A 191 3.43 14.26 -16.07
C VAL A 191 3.01 13.38 -17.24
N ILE A 192 1.97 12.59 -17.03
CA ILE A 192 1.29 11.81 -18.07
C ILE A 192 0.02 12.57 -18.48
N PRO A 193 -0.06 13.10 -19.72
CA PRO A 193 -1.14 13.98 -20.14
C PRO A 193 -2.55 13.36 -20.07
N PRO A 194 -3.62 14.18 -19.99
CA PRO A 194 -4.99 13.70 -20.14
C PRO A 194 -5.22 12.89 -21.41
N GLY A 195 -5.97 11.80 -21.28
CA GLY A 195 -6.26 10.86 -22.37
C GLY A 195 -5.20 9.78 -22.61
N SER A 196 -4.13 9.74 -21.80
CA SER A 196 -3.10 8.69 -21.90
C SER A 196 -3.55 7.37 -21.30
N PHE A 197 -4.41 7.42 -20.28
CA PHE A 197 -5.03 6.25 -19.67
C PHE A 197 -6.52 6.18 -19.99
N ALA A 198 -7.09 4.98 -19.86
CA ALA A 198 -8.52 4.81 -19.84
C ALA A 198 -9.15 5.60 -18.68
N LYS A 199 -10.45 5.83 -18.73
CA LYS A 199 -11.18 6.67 -17.75
C LYS A 199 -12.09 5.86 -16.83
N ASP A 200 -12.13 4.55 -17.04
CA ASP A 200 -13.01 3.57 -16.40
C ASP A 200 -12.24 2.59 -15.51
N TRP A 201 -10.91 2.69 -15.42
CA TRP A 201 -10.15 1.89 -14.45
C TRP A 201 -10.55 2.29 -13.03
N THR A 202 -10.95 1.29 -12.27
CA THR A 202 -11.32 1.40 -10.86
C THR A 202 -10.18 1.00 -9.94
N GLU A 203 -9.18 0.29 -10.46
CA GLU A 203 -8.03 -0.24 -9.74
C GLU A 203 -6.78 -0.07 -10.59
N VAL A 204 -5.68 0.41 -10.00
CA VAL A 204 -4.36 0.45 -10.63
C VAL A 204 -3.33 -0.01 -9.61
N SER A 205 -2.65 -1.12 -9.91
CA SER A 205 -1.64 -1.70 -9.05
C SER A 205 -0.39 -2.07 -9.85
N ALA A 206 0.77 -2.00 -9.21
CA ALA A 206 2.01 -2.52 -9.78
C ALA A 206 2.16 -4.02 -9.49
N LEU A 207 2.73 -4.75 -10.44
CA LEU A 207 2.84 -6.21 -10.37
C LEU A 207 3.95 -6.73 -9.43
N ARG A 208 4.68 -5.85 -8.73
CA ARG A 208 5.72 -6.24 -7.77
C ARG A 208 5.64 -5.35 -6.52
N PRO A 209 5.55 -5.93 -5.31
CA PRO A 209 5.66 -5.16 -4.08
C PRO A 209 7.05 -4.50 -3.98
N PRO A 210 7.21 -3.45 -3.16
CA PRO A 210 8.50 -2.82 -2.93
C PRO A 210 9.51 -3.86 -2.45
N GLU A 211 10.57 -4.11 -3.23
CA GLU A 211 11.67 -4.96 -2.78
C GLU A 211 12.32 -4.33 -1.53
N GLY A 212 12.46 -5.12 -0.47
CA GLY A 212 13.18 -4.70 0.73
C GLY A 212 14.66 -4.51 0.40
N HIS A 213 15.09 -3.28 0.13
CA HIS A 213 16.51 -2.96 0.12
C HIS A 213 16.98 -2.86 1.57
N VAL A 214 17.87 -3.77 1.96
CA VAL A 214 18.63 -3.69 3.21
C VAL A 214 19.24 -2.29 3.30
N ARG A 215 18.89 -1.52 4.35
CA ARG A 215 19.62 -0.31 4.73
C ARG A 215 21.06 -0.75 5.02
N ILE A 216 21.96 -0.65 4.04
CA ILE A 216 23.39 -0.67 4.32
C ILE A 216 23.67 0.62 5.08
N GLY A 217 23.74 0.51 6.40
CA GLY A 217 24.15 1.60 7.27
C GLY A 217 25.44 2.21 6.71
N ARG A 218 25.40 3.52 6.48
CA ARG A 218 26.61 4.29 6.17
C ARG A 218 27.60 4.03 7.31
N SER A 219 28.65 3.25 7.04
CA SER A 219 29.79 3.16 7.95
C SER A 219 30.36 4.57 8.10
N ALA A 220 30.25 5.12 9.31
CA ALA A 220 30.91 6.36 9.67
C ALA A 220 32.41 6.24 9.38
N ALA A 221 32.94 7.33 8.83
CA ALA A 221 34.33 7.51 8.46
C ALA A 221 35.30 7.24 9.61
N GLU A 222 36.50 6.82 9.19
CA GLU A 222 37.82 7.00 9.81
C GLU A 222 37.84 7.69 11.18
N LEU A 223 38.27 6.93 12.19
CA LEU A 223 38.98 7.49 13.35
C LEU A 223 40.31 6.74 13.49
N HIS A 224 41.37 7.47 13.14
CA HIS A 224 42.76 7.21 13.49
C HIS A 224 42.90 6.71 14.94
N HIS A 225 43.75 5.71 15.16
CA HIS A 225 44.73 5.77 16.26
C HIS A 225 46.06 5.14 15.84
N ALA A 226 47.08 5.98 15.97
CA ALA A 226 48.54 5.82 16.02
C ALA A 226 49.16 4.43 15.85
#